data_AF-A0A1V9FH94-F1
#
_entry.id   AF-A0A1V9FH94-F1
#
_cell.length_a   1.000
_cell.length_b   1.000
_cell.length_c   1.000
_cell.angle_alpha   90.00
_cell.angle_beta   90.00
_cell.angle_gamma   90.00
#
_symmetry.space_group_name_H-M   'P 1'
#
loop_
_entity.id
_entity.type
_entity.pdbx_description
1 polymer ?
#
loop_
_entity_poly.entity_id
_entity_poly.type
_entity_poly.pdbx_seq_one_letter_code
_entity_poly.pdbx_strand_id
1 'polypeptide(L)'
;MTNQKNTYMNTTADTQNELYKDVVPEVKNKIRLNDGYSIEVITGIAVIDLLLEPAFQQSWDMLYDCCPWGTVFQSRPFVTAWYRLYRDQHLPVLVKATERGQLKGLLPVVLLNAGDGGKGGKIAGAGHYEAQYQTWLAAPAESELFIKKALAALLKKFPAHPIAFRFLSPGTPLNWIKEDKQLNRYSIIQSYTRPLLNFNNPNHVNLFQRKHFKHKLNRLKKLGEVEFETINDYTKFESSLNEMTVLFDFRQSALFNKYPFRDDPAKKEFLLQLFRLNLLHVTVLNVDGKMMAAVVAVTGKDKWVHLAGINCHAPFNSRYYSPGYMNFVLLFKQLSAAGISCFDLTAGYDTYKEELANAHDEVKEWVISSQLKFRTKRKIKSKMHARLVAAGIRPMSVELNLKKFLYRVRHWRWSDPVKALVKKIQGKQIQKLYQVDTSTLSSVKISLHKDNLNDLLQFKQEKRVDITRWAFLSDAMHRFEDKQHCYTCTENGRLLCCAWFSFPDAVSTDKPEVPAPESAMVLERLYCNNTGKDRLLSFVKSMALEAANYTGRKTIQLLSADPLFCKTMNAAGF
;
A
#
# COMPACT_ATOMS: atom_id res chain seq x y z
N MET A 1 44.27 38.44 1.41
CA MET A 1 43.34 38.65 2.54
C MET A 1 42.08 39.31 1.99
N THR A 2 41.21 38.52 1.33
CA THR A 2 39.94 37.96 1.84
C THR A 2 38.86 39.01 2.14
N ASN A 3 37.96 39.25 1.17
CA ASN A 3 36.60 38.70 1.20
C ASN A 3 35.77 39.20 0.01
N GLN A 4 35.45 38.27 -0.91
CA GLN A 4 34.47 38.46 -1.97
C GLN A 4 33.09 38.00 -1.49
N LYS A 5 32.10 38.82 -1.82
CA LYS A 5 30.66 38.64 -1.58
C LYS A 5 30.13 37.42 -2.32
N ASN A 6 29.52 36.48 -1.59
CA ASN A 6 28.63 35.46 -2.12
C ASN A 6 27.20 35.75 -1.64
N THR A 7 26.33 36.08 -2.58
CA THR A 7 24.89 36.22 -2.38
C THR A 7 24.24 34.94 -2.90
N TYR A 8 23.90 34.01 -2.00
CA TYR A 8 23.02 32.88 -2.30
C TYR A 8 21.64 33.16 -1.72
N MET A 9 20.67 33.38 -2.60
CA MET A 9 19.25 33.34 -2.26
C MET A 9 18.82 31.88 -2.07
N ASN A 10 18.70 31.46 -0.82
CA ASN A 10 17.91 30.29 -0.43
C ASN A 10 16.45 30.71 -0.33
N THR A 11 15.63 30.31 -1.30
CA THR A 11 14.16 30.30 -1.17
C THR A 11 13.71 28.94 -0.65
N THR A 12 13.95 28.71 0.63
CA THR A 12 13.12 27.81 1.43
C THR A 12 11.80 28.53 1.69
N ALA A 13 10.73 28.02 1.11
CA ALA A 13 9.37 28.44 1.45
C ALA A 13 9.07 28.00 2.89
N ASP A 14 9.41 28.90 3.79
CA ASP A 14 8.97 28.98 5.17
C ASP A 14 7.51 29.45 5.15
N THR A 15 6.58 28.51 5.03
CA THR A 15 5.18 28.76 5.43
C THR A 15 5.04 28.26 6.85
N GLN A 16 5.25 29.20 7.77
CA GLN A 16 4.92 29.14 9.17
C GLN A 16 3.54 28.51 9.37
N ASN A 17 3.54 27.43 10.12
CA ASN A 17 2.38 26.66 10.56
C ASN A 17 1.78 27.34 11.80
N GLU A 18 1.42 28.63 11.69
CA GLU A 18 0.76 29.41 12.77
C GLU A 18 -0.78 29.37 12.68
N LEU A 19 -1.34 28.38 11.99
CA LEU A 19 -2.79 28.22 11.77
C LEU A 19 -3.38 26.99 12.51
N TYR A 20 -2.91 26.68 13.72
CA TYR A 20 -3.53 25.63 14.55
C TYR A 20 -3.44 25.96 16.05
N LYS A 21 -4.22 26.98 16.48
CA LYS A 21 -4.47 27.27 17.90
C LYS A 21 -5.94 27.20 18.31
N ASP A 22 -6.80 26.58 17.49
CA ASP A 22 -8.15 26.25 17.94
C ASP A 22 -8.14 24.87 18.61
N VAL A 23 -7.82 24.88 19.90
CA VAL A 23 -7.99 23.74 20.79
C VAL A 23 -9.46 23.36 20.77
N VAL A 24 -9.79 22.21 20.16
CA VAL A 24 -11.15 21.65 20.22
C VAL A 24 -11.52 21.50 21.70
N PRO A 25 -12.58 22.17 22.19
CA PRO A 25 -12.86 22.22 23.62
C PRO A 25 -13.10 20.82 24.20
N GLU A 26 -12.45 20.58 25.33
CA GLU A 26 -12.55 19.37 26.13
C GLU A 26 -13.96 19.26 26.74
N VAL A 27 -14.70 18.17 26.45
CA VAL A 27 -16.02 17.92 27.07
C VAL A 27 -16.22 16.44 27.35
N LYS A 28 -16.18 16.07 28.64
CA LYS A 28 -16.61 14.76 29.16
C LYS A 28 -18.13 14.76 29.32
N ASN A 29 -18.84 14.06 28.43
CA ASN A 29 -20.28 13.84 28.58
C ASN A 29 -20.53 12.49 29.25
N LYS A 30 -20.92 12.51 30.53
CA LYS A 30 -21.29 11.33 31.30
C LYS A 30 -22.81 11.16 31.33
N ILE A 31 -23.32 10.05 30.80
CA ILE A 31 -24.74 9.69 30.90
C ILE A 31 -24.85 8.60 31.97
N ARG A 32 -25.46 8.93 33.12
CA ARG A 32 -25.77 7.96 34.19
C ARG A 32 -27.19 7.42 33.97
N LEU A 33 -27.38 6.10 34.08
CA LEU A 33 -28.69 5.46 34.12
C LEU A 33 -28.97 4.95 35.54
N ASN A 34 -30.25 4.76 35.87
CA ASN A 34 -30.72 4.46 37.23
C ASN A 34 -30.15 3.15 37.82
N ASP A 35 -29.56 2.27 37.01
CA ASP A 35 -29.11 0.93 37.42
C ASP A 35 -27.60 0.82 37.73
N GLY A 36 -26.88 1.95 37.79
CA GLY A 36 -25.43 1.97 38.01
C GLY A 36 -24.58 1.69 36.76
N TYR A 37 -25.22 1.52 35.60
CA TYR A 37 -24.60 1.45 34.27
C TYR A 37 -24.43 2.85 33.69
N SER A 38 -23.22 3.23 33.27
CA SER A 38 -22.94 4.52 32.65
C SER A 38 -22.14 4.41 31.36
N ILE A 39 -22.44 5.30 30.40
CA ILE A 39 -21.74 5.44 29.13
C ILE A 39 -21.05 6.80 29.10
N GLU A 40 -19.78 6.80 28.71
CA GLU A 40 -18.97 8.01 28.59
C GLU A 40 -18.28 8.05 27.22
N VAL A 41 -18.30 9.22 26.57
CA VAL A 41 -17.57 9.47 25.31
C VAL A 41 -16.42 10.45 25.57
N ILE A 42 -15.22 9.91 25.63
CA ILE A 42 -13.96 10.61 25.91
C ILE A 42 -13.27 10.96 24.59
N THR A 43 -12.64 12.12 24.51
CA THR A 43 -12.05 12.64 23.26
C THR A 43 -10.71 13.31 23.50
N GLY A 44 -9.84 13.31 22.49
CA GLY A 44 -8.60 14.10 22.50
C GLY A 44 -7.60 13.64 23.54
N ILE A 45 -6.94 14.58 24.21
CA ILE A 45 -5.89 14.32 25.20
C ILE A 45 -6.38 13.48 26.38
N ALA A 46 -7.63 13.67 26.82
CA ALA A 46 -8.22 12.87 27.89
C ALA A 46 -8.30 11.37 27.56
N VAL A 47 -8.33 10.99 26.28
CA VAL A 47 -8.18 9.58 25.87
C VAL A 47 -6.75 9.12 26.13
N ILE A 48 -5.76 9.94 25.80
CA ILE A 48 -4.34 9.61 26.00
C ILE A 48 -4.02 9.46 27.49
N ASP A 49 -4.53 10.36 28.33
CA ASP A 49 -4.33 10.29 29.79
C ASP A 49 -4.94 9.02 30.37
N LEU A 50 -6.16 8.69 29.97
CA LEU A 50 -6.83 7.46 30.40
C LEU A 50 -6.07 6.19 29.97
N LEU A 51 -5.42 6.20 28.79
CA LEU A 51 -4.59 5.07 28.34
C LEU A 51 -3.34 4.86 29.22
N LEU A 52 -2.93 5.85 30.00
CA LEU A 52 -1.81 5.75 30.94
C LEU A 52 -2.24 5.18 32.30
N GLU A 53 -3.54 5.17 32.63
CA GLU A 53 -4.05 4.70 33.92
C GLU A 53 -3.95 3.17 34.06
N PRO A 54 -3.15 2.62 34.99
CA PRO A 54 -2.91 1.17 35.08
C PRO A 54 -4.18 0.34 35.31
N ALA A 55 -5.11 0.83 36.13
CA ALA A 55 -6.38 0.16 36.40
C ALA A 55 -7.26 0.04 35.15
N PHE A 56 -7.24 1.07 34.30
CA PHE A 56 -7.96 1.04 33.03
C PHE A 56 -7.29 0.08 32.04
N GLN A 57 -5.95 0.06 31.99
CA GLN A 57 -5.20 -0.87 31.14
C GLN A 57 -5.54 -2.33 31.46
N GLN A 58 -5.52 -2.70 32.74
CA GLN A 58 -5.87 -4.05 33.20
C GLN A 58 -7.32 -4.40 32.84
N SER A 59 -8.25 -3.46 33.06
CA SER A 59 -9.67 -3.66 32.73
C SER A 59 -9.91 -3.83 31.23
N TRP A 60 -9.17 -3.10 30.39
CA TRP A 60 -9.21 -3.27 28.93
C TRP A 60 -8.73 -4.66 28.53
N ASP A 61 -7.55 -5.07 29.02
CA ASP A 61 -6.94 -6.35 28.66
C ASP A 61 -7.88 -7.52 29.05
N MET A 62 -8.46 -7.49 30.26
CA MET A 62 -9.47 -8.46 30.67
C MET A 62 -10.70 -8.48 29.74
N LEU A 63 -11.23 -7.31 29.38
CA LEU A 63 -12.39 -7.22 28.48
C LEU A 63 -12.05 -7.74 27.07
N TYR A 64 -10.84 -7.49 26.60
CA TYR A 64 -10.33 -7.98 25.33
C TYR A 64 -10.24 -9.51 25.29
N ASP A 65 -9.73 -10.12 26.36
CA ASP A 65 -9.62 -11.56 26.49
C ASP A 65 -11.01 -12.22 26.49
N CYS A 66 -11.96 -11.65 27.23
CA CYS A 66 -13.33 -12.15 27.32
C CYS A 66 -14.19 -11.93 26.05
N CYS A 67 -13.77 -11.08 25.11
CA CYS A 67 -14.56 -10.73 23.93
C CYS A 67 -14.32 -11.70 22.76
N PRO A 68 -15.30 -12.54 22.35
CA PRO A 68 -15.06 -13.59 21.35
C PRO A 68 -14.78 -13.08 19.94
N TRP A 69 -15.29 -11.89 19.58
CA TRP A 69 -15.08 -11.29 18.26
C TRP A 69 -13.94 -10.26 18.25
N GLY A 70 -13.31 -9.97 19.40
CA GLY A 70 -12.19 -9.04 19.48
C GLY A 70 -10.99 -9.54 18.67
N THR A 71 -10.34 -8.65 17.93
CA THR A 71 -9.10 -8.96 17.20
C THR A 71 -7.96 -8.09 17.71
N VAL A 72 -6.71 -8.38 17.33
CA VAL A 72 -5.54 -7.56 17.71
C VAL A 72 -5.75 -6.05 17.49
N PHE A 73 -6.56 -5.67 16.50
CA PHE A 73 -6.88 -4.27 16.20
C PHE A 73 -7.68 -3.55 17.29
N GLN A 74 -8.24 -4.28 18.25
CA GLN A 74 -8.90 -3.75 19.46
C GLN A 74 -8.06 -3.98 20.72
N SER A 75 -6.89 -4.62 20.61
CA SER A 75 -5.97 -4.76 21.73
C SER A 75 -5.47 -3.38 22.17
N ARG A 76 -5.26 -3.21 23.47
CA ARG A 76 -4.75 -1.96 24.02
C ARG A 76 -3.40 -1.57 23.42
N PRO A 77 -2.39 -2.45 23.24
CA PRO A 77 -1.11 -2.05 22.68
C PRO A 77 -1.23 -1.50 21.25
N PHE A 78 -2.03 -2.14 20.38
CA PHE A 78 -2.27 -1.67 19.01
C PHE A 78 -2.93 -0.28 19.00
N VAL A 79 -4.04 -0.13 19.73
CA VAL A 79 -4.82 1.12 19.75
C VAL A 79 -4.02 2.26 20.37
N THR A 80 -3.29 1.99 21.45
CA THR A 80 -2.45 3.00 22.13
C THR A 80 -1.32 3.49 21.23
N ALA A 81 -0.61 2.58 20.56
CA ALA A 81 0.44 2.94 19.60
C ALA A 81 -0.11 3.82 18.47
N TRP A 82 -1.28 3.46 17.94
CA TRP A 82 -1.91 4.21 16.86
C TRP A 82 -2.35 5.61 17.30
N TYR A 83 -3.07 5.74 18.42
CA TYR A 83 -3.49 7.05 18.91
C TYR A 83 -2.31 7.96 19.22
N ARG A 84 -1.23 7.45 19.82
CA ARG A 84 -0.04 8.27 20.13
C ARG A 84 0.59 8.86 18.87
N LEU A 85 0.65 8.10 17.78
CA LEU A 85 1.27 8.56 16.54
C LEU A 85 0.35 9.45 15.69
N TYR A 86 -0.95 9.21 15.71
CA TYR A 86 -1.91 9.89 14.82
C TYR A 86 -2.74 10.98 15.50
N ARG A 87 -2.58 11.24 16.81
CA ARG A 87 -3.39 12.22 17.57
C ARG A 87 -3.35 13.64 17.01
N ASP A 88 -2.25 14.03 16.35
CA ASP A 88 -2.10 15.38 15.78
C ASP A 88 -2.83 15.52 14.43
N GLN A 89 -3.09 14.40 13.75
CA GLN A 89 -3.81 14.35 12.47
C GLN A 89 -5.30 14.02 12.65
N HIS A 90 -5.63 13.29 13.72
CA HIS A 90 -6.94 12.70 13.95
C HIS A 90 -7.30 12.79 15.44
N LEU A 91 -8.57 13.09 15.74
CA LEU A 91 -9.01 13.20 17.13
C LEU A 91 -9.32 11.81 17.70
N PRO A 92 -8.57 11.32 18.72
CA PRO A 92 -8.89 10.08 19.41
C PRO A 92 -10.25 10.17 20.09
N VAL A 93 -11.05 9.10 19.99
CA VAL A 93 -12.37 9.02 20.63
C VAL A 93 -12.56 7.64 21.25
N LEU A 94 -12.88 7.59 22.54
CA LEU A 94 -13.10 6.34 23.25
C LEU A 94 -14.48 6.36 23.90
N VAL A 95 -15.31 5.37 23.57
CA VAL A 95 -16.58 5.15 24.28
C VAL A 95 -16.40 4.02 25.26
N LYS A 96 -16.66 4.26 26.55
CA LYS A 96 -16.59 3.24 27.59
C LYS A 96 -17.92 3.08 28.31
N ALA A 97 -18.25 1.84 28.64
CA ALA A 97 -19.34 1.48 29.53
C ALA A 97 -18.78 0.96 30.84
N THR A 98 -19.28 1.50 31.95
CA THR A 98 -18.92 1.03 33.29
C THR A 98 -20.16 0.68 34.09
N GLU A 99 -20.10 -0.40 34.84
CA GLU A 99 -21.14 -0.81 35.77
C GLU A 99 -20.48 -1.15 37.10
N ARG A 100 -20.93 -0.49 38.19
CA ARG A 100 -20.36 -0.67 39.55
C ARG A 100 -18.82 -0.57 39.57
N GLY A 101 -18.27 0.35 38.76
CA GLY A 101 -16.82 0.59 38.64
C GLY A 101 -16.08 -0.36 37.69
N GLN A 102 -16.70 -1.43 37.18
CA GLN A 102 -16.08 -2.35 36.24
C GLN A 102 -16.33 -1.95 34.79
N LEU A 103 -15.32 -2.10 33.93
CA LEU A 103 -15.45 -1.89 32.49
C LEU A 103 -16.26 -3.04 31.86
N LYS A 104 -17.41 -2.73 31.26
CA LYS A 104 -18.31 -3.71 30.62
C LYS A 104 -18.30 -3.64 29.09
N GLY A 105 -17.89 -2.51 28.55
CA GLY A 105 -17.89 -2.27 27.11
C GLY A 105 -16.89 -1.20 26.71
N LEU A 106 -16.25 -1.37 25.57
CA LEU A 106 -15.31 -0.42 25.03
C LEU A 106 -15.38 -0.33 23.50
N LEU A 107 -15.39 0.89 22.97
CA LEU A 107 -15.37 1.15 21.53
C LEU A 107 -14.30 2.20 21.22
N PRO A 108 -13.10 1.77 20.81
CA PRO A 108 -12.04 2.66 20.35
C PRO A 108 -12.30 3.11 18.92
N VAL A 109 -12.55 4.41 18.74
CA VAL A 109 -12.83 5.03 17.44
C VAL A 109 -11.99 6.29 17.25
N VAL A 110 -12.04 6.87 16.06
CA VAL A 110 -11.30 8.08 15.73
C VAL A 110 -12.17 8.97 14.87
N LEU A 111 -12.15 10.27 15.14
CA LEU A 111 -12.73 11.27 14.26
C LEU A 111 -11.67 11.75 13.28
N LEU A 112 -11.85 11.39 12.02
CA LEU A 112 -10.97 11.77 10.92
C LEU A 112 -11.36 13.15 10.39
N ASN A 113 -10.35 13.94 9.99
CA ASN A 113 -10.50 15.30 9.46
C ASN A 113 -11.19 16.26 10.44
N ALA A 114 -10.84 16.20 11.73
CA ALA A 114 -11.43 17.05 12.76
C ALA A 114 -11.13 18.55 12.55
N GLY A 115 -10.04 18.89 11.85
CA GLY A 115 -9.56 20.27 11.65
C GLY A 115 -10.21 21.08 10.52
N ASP A 116 -10.97 20.46 9.61
CA ASP A 116 -11.55 21.15 8.43
C ASP A 116 -12.85 21.92 8.76
N GLY A 117 -12.89 22.61 9.90
CA GLY A 117 -14.07 23.36 10.36
C GLY A 117 -15.33 22.49 10.51
N GLY A 118 -15.16 21.20 10.81
CA GLY A 118 -16.25 20.22 10.99
C GLY A 118 -17.01 19.83 9.72
N LYS A 119 -16.59 20.28 8.53
CA LYS A 119 -17.26 19.92 7.27
C LYS A 119 -16.64 18.65 6.67
N GLY A 120 -17.31 17.51 6.88
CA GLY A 120 -17.05 16.29 6.10
C GLY A 120 -16.15 15.23 6.75
N GLY A 121 -15.90 15.33 8.05
CA GLY A 121 -15.24 14.27 8.81
C GLY A 121 -16.06 12.98 8.87
N LYS A 122 -15.43 11.88 9.30
CA LYS A 122 -16.11 10.60 9.58
C LYS A 122 -15.52 9.95 10.82
N ILE A 123 -16.33 9.20 11.54
CA ILE A 123 -15.86 8.36 12.64
C ILE A 123 -15.50 6.99 12.08
N ALA A 124 -14.31 6.48 12.39
CA ALA A 124 -13.86 5.14 12.03
C ALA A 124 -13.37 4.39 13.27
N GLY A 125 -13.21 3.06 13.19
CA GLY A 125 -12.48 2.34 14.23
C GLY A 125 -11.04 2.87 14.39
N ALA A 126 -10.52 2.83 15.61
CA ALA A 126 -9.11 3.15 15.86
C ALA A 126 -8.20 2.28 14.96
N GLY A 127 -7.15 2.89 14.40
CA GLY A 127 -6.33 2.24 13.37
C GLY A 127 -6.75 2.54 11.93
N HIS A 128 -7.98 3.04 11.68
CA HIS A 128 -8.49 3.38 10.34
C HIS A 128 -8.13 2.33 9.27
N TYR A 129 -7.28 2.63 8.28
CA TYR A 129 -6.91 1.67 7.24
C TYR A 129 -5.91 0.60 7.70
N GLU A 130 -5.21 0.82 8.83
CA GLU A 130 -4.25 -0.13 9.41
C GLU A 130 -4.93 -1.15 10.32
N ALA A 131 -6.13 -0.83 10.81
CA ALA A 131 -7.01 -1.80 11.46
C ALA A 131 -7.93 -2.46 10.41
N GLN A 132 -7.60 -3.69 10.04
CA GLN A 132 -8.44 -4.45 9.09
C GLN A 132 -9.83 -4.72 9.68
N TYR A 133 -9.89 -5.16 10.94
CA TYR A 133 -11.16 -5.32 11.67
C TYR A 133 -11.35 -4.23 12.71
N GLN A 134 -12.57 -3.72 12.76
CA GLN A 134 -12.94 -2.59 13.61
C GLN A 134 -14.24 -2.97 14.31
N THR A 135 -14.14 -3.38 15.56
CA THR A 135 -15.29 -3.81 16.37
C THR A 135 -15.23 -3.19 17.75
N TRP A 136 -16.24 -3.45 18.57
CA TRP A 136 -16.28 -3.09 19.97
C TRP A 136 -15.91 -4.28 20.85
N LEU A 137 -15.46 -4.02 22.08
CA LEU A 137 -15.22 -5.04 23.08
C LEU A 137 -16.38 -5.05 24.07
N ALA A 138 -16.92 -6.23 24.35
CA ALA A 138 -17.91 -6.48 25.40
C ALA A 138 -18.00 -8.00 25.64
N ALA A 139 -18.48 -8.39 26.82
CA ALA A 139 -18.94 -9.76 27.03
C ALA A 139 -20.19 -10.02 26.16
N PRO A 140 -20.46 -11.28 25.73
CA PRO A 140 -21.61 -11.60 24.89
C PRO A 140 -22.96 -11.09 25.42
N ALA A 141 -23.20 -11.23 26.73
CA ALA A 141 -24.43 -10.77 27.39
C ALA A 141 -24.62 -9.24 27.36
N GLU A 142 -23.53 -8.47 27.39
CA GLU A 142 -23.56 -7.01 27.50
C GLU A 142 -23.46 -6.30 26.15
N SER A 143 -23.08 -7.03 25.10
CA SER A 143 -22.65 -6.48 23.83
C SER A 143 -23.72 -5.62 23.14
N GLU A 144 -24.95 -6.13 23.06
CA GLU A 144 -26.05 -5.43 22.41
C GLU A 144 -26.40 -4.13 23.13
N LEU A 145 -26.59 -4.20 24.45
CA LEU A 145 -26.91 -3.05 25.28
C LEU A 145 -25.83 -1.97 25.15
N PHE A 146 -24.56 -2.40 25.18
CA PHE A 146 -23.43 -1.51 25.05
C PHE A 146 -23.41 -0.79 23.70
N ILE A 147 -23.39 -1.54 22.59
CA ILE A 147 -23.19 -0.95 21.26
C ILE A 147 -24.34 -0.01 20.88
N LYS A 148 -25.59 -0.34 21.22
CA LYS A 148 -26.75 0.55 21.00
C LYS A 148 -26.55 1.90 21.69
N LYS A 149 -26.19 1.87 22.98
CA LYS A 149 -25.96 3.09 23.77
C LYS A 149 -24.72 3.86 23.31
N ALA A 150 -23.64 3.16 22.94
CA ALA A 150 -22.42 3.77 22.43
C ALA A 150 -22.67 4.54 21.12
N LEU A 151 -23.41 3.94 20.18
CA LEU A 151 -23.78 4.58 18.93
C LEU A 151 -24.72 5.77 19.14
N ALA A 152 -25.71 5.65 20.03
CA ALA A 152 -26.58 6.78 20.37
C ALA A 152 -25.77 7.95 20.93
N ALA A 153 -24.81 7.68 21.83
CA ALA A 153 -23.94 8.70 22.40
C ALA A 153 -23.02 9.35 21.33
N LEU A 154 -22.46 8.55 20.42
CA LEU A 154 -21.64 9.07 19.30
C LEU A 154 -22.46 9.91 18.33
N LEU A 155 -23.63 9.45 17.91
CA LEU A 155 -24.51 10.18 17.00
C LEU A 155 -25.04 11.48 17.64
N LYS A 156 -25.25 11.50 18.96
CA LYS A 156 -25.59 12.72 19.69
C LYS A 156 -24.43 13.71 19.74
N LYS A 157 -23.21 13.23 20.03
CA LYS A 157 -22.01 14.09 20.12
C LYS A 157 -21.50 14.55 18.75
N PHE A 158 -21.70 13.74 17.70
CA PHE A 158 -21.19 13.98 16.35
C PHE A 158 -22.27 13.77 15.25
N PRO A 159 -23.36 14.54 15.26
CA PRO A 159 -24.56 14.27 14.43
C PRO A 159 -24.31 14.34 12.91
N ALA A 160 -23.30 15.09 12.47
CA ALA A 160 -22.94 15.25 11.07
C ALA A 160 -21.90 14.22 10.57
N HIS A 161 -21.38 13.36 11.44
CA HIS A 161 -20.26 12.48 11.12
C HIS A 161 -20.76 11.04 10.96
N PRO A 162 -20.71 10.46 9.75
CA PRO A 162 -21.04 9.05 9.58
C PRO A 162 -20.03 8.19 10.35
N ILE A 163 -20.51 7.12 10.98
CA ILE A 163 -19.69 6.11 11.64
C ILE A 163 -19.48 4.98 10.64
N ALA A 164 -18.23 4.63 10.35
CA ALA A 164 -17.89 3.61 9.36
C ALA A 164 -16.85 2.64 9.91
N PHE A 165 -17.27 1.39 10.06
CA PHE A 165 -16.42 0.26 10.37
C PHE A 165 -15.98 -0.41 9.07
N ARG A 166 -14.67 -0.51 8.85
CA ARG A 166 -14.12 -1.12 7.62
C ARG A 166 -14.59 -2.56 7.45
N PHE A 167 -14.28 -3.41 8.41
CA PHE A 167 -14.84 -4.75 8.52
C PHE A 167 -15.08 -5.08 9.99
N LEU A 168 -16.25 -5.62 10.28
CA LEU A 168 -16.54 -6.33 11.52
C LEU A 168 -15.97 -7.73 11.40
N SER A 169 -15.27 -8.20 12.43
CA SER A 169 -14.78 -9.57 12.52
C SER A 169 -15.96 -10.56 12.57
N PRO A 170 -15.77 -11.82 12.14
CA PRO A 170 -16.80 -12.84 12.26
C PRO A 170 -17.24 -13.01 13.71
N GLY A 171 -18.51 -13.36 13.91
CA GLY A 171 -19.09 -13.50 15.24
C GLY A 171 -19.47 -12.19 15.92
N THR A 172 -19.15 -11.02 15.34
CA THR A 172 -19.65 -9.73 15.86
C THR A 172 -21.20 -9.72 15.84
N PRO A 173 -21.88 -9.49 16.97
CA PRO A 173 -23.33 -9.61 17.05
C PRO A 173 -24.01 -8.42 16.35
N LEU A 174 -24.90 -8.71 15.40
CA LEU A 174 -25.60 -7.72 14.57
C LEU A 174 -27.11 -7.97 14.45
N ASN A 175 -27.63 -9.06 15.03
CA ASN A 175 -29.04 -9.44 14.90
C ASN A 175 -29.98 -8.33 15.41
N TRP A 176 -29.56 -7.68 16.50
CA TRP A 176 -30.25 -6.56 17.13
C TRP A 176 -30.50 -5.35 16.21
N ILE A 177 -29.74 -5.20 15.11
CA ILE A 177 -29.95 -4.11 14.15
C ILE A 177 -31.30 -4.27 13.45
N LYS A 178 -31.75 -5.51 13.20
CA LYS A 178 -33.04 -5.75 12.54
C LYS A 178 -34.22 -5.37 13.44
N GLU A 179 -34.05 -5.54 14.74
CA GLU A 179 -35.05 -5.28 15.79
C GLU A 179 -35.16 -3.79 16.12
N ASP A 180 -34.05 -3.06 16.07
CA ASP A 180 -34.02 -1.60 16.27
C ASP A 180 -34.38 -0.85 14.97
N LYS A 181 -35.64 -0.42 14.85
CA LYS A 181 -36.14 0.29 13.64
C LYS A 181 -35.31 1.54 13.28
N GLN A 182 -34.80 2.27 14.27
CA GLN A 182 -34.05 3.50 14.03
C GLN A 182 -32.65 3.17 13.48
N LEU A 183 -31.93 2.26 14.15
CA LEU A 183 -30.59 1.85 13.73
C LEU A 183 -30.63 1.06 12.44
N ASN A 184 -31.64 0.24 12.18
CA ASN A 184 -31.86 -0.42 10.89
C ASN A 184 -31.95 0.62 9.75
N ARG A 185 -32.71 1.70 9.96
CA ARG A 185 -32.89 2.76 8.97
C ARG A 185 -31.57 3.49 8.67
N TYR A 186 -30.71 3.67 9.66
CA TYR A 186 -29.43 4.37 9.51
C TYR A 186 -28.27 3.48 9.08
N SER A 187 -28.40 2.17 9.25
CA SER A 187 -27.36 1.20 8.96
C SER A 187 -27.32 0.79 7.50
N ILE A 188 -26.12 0.60 7.00
CA ILE A 188 -25.81 -0.06 5.74
C ILE A 188 -24.77 -1.10 6.05
N ILE A 189 -25.15 -2.37 5.86
CA ILE A 189 -24.29 -3.53 6.09
C ILE A 189 -24.00 -4.16 4.73
N GLN A 190 -22.73 -4.43 4.47
CA GLN A 190 -22.30 -5.12 3.26
C GLN A 190 -21.40 -6.29 3.63
N SER A 191 -21.78 -7.48 3.20
CA SER A 191 -21.01 -8.71 3.41
C SER A 191 -19.91 -8.87 2.37
N TYR A 192 -18.79 -9.42 2.80
CA TYR A 192 -17.64 -9.77 1.98
C TYR A 192 -17.12 -11.14 2.37
N THR A 193 -16.81 -11.96 1.36
CA THR A 193 -16.08 -13.20 1.57
C THR A 193 -14.64 -12.89 1.94
N ARG A 194 -14.13 -13.57 2.96
CA ARG A 194 -12.75 -13.47 3.40
C ARG A 194 -12.04 -14.81 3.16
N PRO A 195 -10.99 -14.84 2.32
CA PRO A 195 -10.16 -16.02 2.16
C PRO A 195 -9.31 -16.26 3.41
N LEU A 196 -9.25 -17.51 3.85
CA LEU A 196 -8.49 -17.96 5.01
C LEU A 196 -7.61 -19.15 4.65
N LEU A 197 -6.49 -19.24 5.34
CA LEU A 197 -5.70 -20.45 5.42
C LEU A 197 -5.80 -21.03 6.83
N ASN A 198 -6.67 -22.00 6.99
CA ASN A 198 -6.88 -22.74 8.23
C ASN A 198 -5.88 -23.92 8.28
N PHE A 199 -4.93 -23.86 9.21
CA PHE A 199 -3.91 -24.89 9.38
C PHE A 199 -4.42 -26.13 10.11
N ASN A 200 -5.55 -26.04 10.81
CA ASN A 200 -6.21 -27.20 11.41
C ASN A 200 -6.88 -28.10 10.36
N ASN A 201 -7.03 -27.63 9.12
CA ASN A 201 -7.52 -28.45 8.02
C ASN A 201 -6.37 -29.35 7.51
N PRO A 202 -6.47 -30.70 7.56
CA PRO A 202 -5.39 -31.60 7.18
C PRO A 202 -4.93 -31.43 5.72
N ASN A 203 -5.80 -30.90 4.85
CA ASN A 203 -5.48 -30.67 3.44
C ASN A 203 -4.52 -29.50 3.19
N HIS A 204 -4.14 -28.72 4.21
CA HIS A 204 -3.22 -27.58 4.04
C HIS A 204 -1.85 -28.03 3.49
N VAL A 205 -1.41 -29.26 3.79
CA VAL A 205 -0.13 -29.81 3.34
C VAL A 205 -0.04 -29.91 1.81
N ASN A 206 -1.18 -30.09 1.13
CA ASN A 206 -1.24 -30.22 -0.33
C ASN A 206 -0.80 -28.94 -1.06
N LEU A 207 -0.88 -27.77 -0.41
CA LEU A 207 -0.41 -26.50 -0.99
C LEU A 207 1.10 -26.54 -1.29
N PHE A 208 1.88 -27.17 -0.42
CA PHE A 208 3.35 -27.25 -0.55
C PHE A 208 3.82 -28.30 -1.56
N GLN A 209 2.96 -29.27 -1.87
CA GLN A 209 3.31 -30.39 -2.75
C GLN A 209 3.05 -30.10 -4.24
N ARG A 210 2.39 -28.99 -4.57
CA ARG A 210 2.05 -28.62 -5.94
C ARG A 210 3.31 -28.49 -6.81
N LYS A 211 3.35 -29.18 -7.97
CA LYS A 211 4.47 -29.14 -8.94
C LYS A 211 4.89 -27.71 -9.29
N HIS A 212 3.90 -26.83 -9.46
CA HIS A 212 4.11 -25.41 -9.76
C HIS A 212 5.00 -24.68 -8.73
N PHE A 213 4.87 -24.98 -7.44
CA PHE A 213 5.74 -24.41 -6.39
C PHE A 213 7.18 -24.86 -6.55
N LYS A 214 7.41 -26.18 -6.72
CA LYS A 214 8.76 -26.74 -6.93
C LYS A 214 9.45 -26.12 -8.14
N HIS A 215 8.73 -25.96 -9.26
CA HIS A 215 9.29 -25.32 -10.45
C HIS A 215 9.67 -23.86 -10.22
N LYS A 216 8.83 -23.07 -9.53
CA LYS A 216 9.15 -21.67 -9.22
C LYS A 216 10.31 -21.52 -8.24
N LEU A 217 10.38 -22.37 -7.20
CA LEU A 217 11.52 -22.39 -6.29
C LEU A 217 12.82 -22.72 -7.03
N ASN A 218 12.81 -23.73 -7.89
CA ASN A 218 13.97 -24.10 -8.69
C ASN A 218 14.39 -22.97 -9.64
N ARG A 219 13.45 -22.20 -10.18
CA ARG A 219 13.77 -21.00 -10.98
C ARG A 219 14.44 -19.92 -10.14
N LEU A 220 13.97 -19.66 -8.92
CA LEU A 220 14.63 -18.72 -8.01
C LEU A 220 16.05 -19.19 -7.65
N LYS A 221 16.23 -20.48 -7.37
CA LYS A 221 17.55 -21.06 -7.09
C LYS A 221 18.54 -20.98 -8.26
N LYS A 222 18.05 -20.79 -9.49
CA LYS A 222 18.92 -20.53 -10.66
C LYS A 222 19.40 -19.08 -10.73
N LEU A 223 18.75 -18.16 -10.03
CA LEU A 223 19.19 -16.77 -9.95
C LEU A 223 20.33 -16.57 -8.95
N GLY A 224 20.39 -17.40 -7.91
CA GLY A 224 21.35 -17.26 -6.83
C GLY A 224 20.97 -18.04 -5.57
N GLU A 225 21.62 -17.72 -4.47
CA GLU A 225 21.32 -18.26 -3.14
C GLU A 225 19.99 -17.72 -2.64
N VAL A 226 19.03 -18.62 -2.40
CA VAL A 226 17.68 -18.28 -1.94
C VAL A 226 17.60 -18.41 -0.42
N GLU A 227 17.37 -17.28 0.25
CA GLU A 227 17.19 -17.23 1.70
C GLU A 227 15.75 -16.82 2.02
N PHE A 228 15.13 -17.52 2.96
CA PHE A 228 13.84 -17.14 3.51
C PHE A 228 13.96 -17.06 5.02
N GLU A 229 13.69 -15.88 5.56
CA GLU A 229 13.95 -15.59 6.97
C GLU A 229 12.79 -14.87 7.64
N THR A 230 12.73 -15.03 8.97
CA THR A 230 11.90 -14.20 9.85
C THR A 230 12.78 -13.19 10.54
N ILE A 231 12.37 -11.93 10.47
CA ILE A 231 13.07 -10.86 11.16
C ILE A 231 12.49 -10.75 12.58
N ASN A 232 13.32 -11.08 13.57
CA ASN A 232 13.02 -10.92 15.00
C ASN A 232 13.85 -9.81 15.66
N ASP A 233 14.84 -9.27 14.96
CA ASP A 233 15.69 -8.18 15.43
C ASP A 233 15.16 -6.81 14.98
N TYR A 234 15.13 -5.85 15.91
CA TYR A 234 14.58 -4.52 15.66
C TYR A 234 15.41 -3.74 14.63
N THR A 235 16.74 -3.73 14.76
CA THR A 235 17.64 -2.98 13.86
C THR A 235 17.57 -3.53 12.44
N LYS A 236 17.54 -4.85 12.32
CA LYS A 236 17.30 -5.53 11.04
C LYS A 236 15.94 -5.15 10.48
N PHE A 237 14.87 -5.19 11.27
CA PHE A 237 13.54 -4.78 10.79
C PHE A 237 13.52 -3.33 10.31
N GLU A 238 14.12 -2.41 11.05
CA GLU A 238 14.18 -0.99 10.67
C GLU A 238 14.89 -0.78 9.32
N SER A 239 16.03 -1.46 9.12
CA SER A 239 16.77 -1.40 7.86
C SER A 239 15.96 -2.00 6.70
N SER A 240 15.40 -3.20 6.85
CA SER A 240 14.60 -3.88 5.84
C SER A 240 13.30 -3.14 5.53
N LEU A 241 12.69 -2.50 6.52
CA LEU A 241 11.47 -1.72 6.36
C LEU A 241 11.67 -0.59 5.35
N ASN A 242 12.83 0.06 5.31
CA ASN A 242 13.13 1.09 4.30
C ASN A 242 12.97 0.53 2.87
N GLU A 243 13.55 -0.64 2.60
CA GLU A 243 13.44 -1.30 1.29
C GLU A 243 12.00 -1.76 1.01
N MET A 244 11.34 -2.36 1.99
CA MET A 244 9.92 -2.77 1.89
C MET A 244 9.01 -1.59 1.53
N THR A 245 9.22 -0.42 2.14
CA THR A 245 8.38 0.76 1.84
C THR A 245 8.54 1.23 0.40
N VAL A 246 9.75 1.16 -0.18
CA VAL A 246 9.99 1.50 -1.59
C VAL A 246 9.27 0.53 -2.52
N LEU A 247 9.41 -0.78 -2.27
CA LEU A 247 8.71 -1.83 -3.03
C LEU A 247 7.19 -1.67 -2.95
N PHE A 248 6.69 -1.41 -1.75
CA PHE A 248 5.27 -1.25 -1.50
C PHE A 248 4.71 0.02 -2.17
N ASP A 249 5.36 1.17 -2.00
CA ASP A 249 4.92 2.43 -2.61
C ASP A 249 5.01 2.39 -4.14
N PHE A 250 6.03 1.73 -4.71
CA PHE A 250 6.11 1.52 -6.16
C PHE A 250 4.91 0.72 -6.67
N ARG A 251 4.61 -0.42 -6.04
CA ARG A 251 3.47 -1.24 -6.41
C ARG A 251 2.14 -0.50 -6.23
N GLN A 252 1.95 0.18 -5.09
CA GLN A 252 0.71 0.88 -4.76
C GLN A 252 0.48 2.11 -5.64
N SER A 253 1.55 2.79 -6.05
CA SER A 253 1.47 3.92 -6.98
C SER A 253 1.18 3.48 -8.41
N ALA A 254 1.78 2.38 -8.88
CA ALA A 254 1.47 1.79 -10.18
C ALA A 254 0.02 1.29 -10.26
N LEU A 255 -0.48 0.62 -9.21
CA LEU A 255 -1.82 0.03 -9.20
C LEU A 255 -2.94 1.01 -8.85
N PHE A 256 -2.72 1.87 -7.85
CA PHE A 256 -3.77 2.68 -7.21
C PHE A 256 -3.48 4.19 -7.16
N ASN A 257 -2.34 4.65 -7.71
CA ASN A 257 -1.89 6.04 -7.69
C ASN A 257 -1.67 6.65 -6.29
N LYS A 258 -1.28 5.83 -5.31
CA LYS A 258 -1.05 6.25 -3.91
C LYS A 258 0.39 6.00 -3.47
N TYR A 259 0.88 6.77 -2.50
CA TYR A 259 2.12 6.46 -1.80
C TYR A 259 1.85 6.23 -0.30
N PRO A 260 1.44 5.02 0.10
CA PRO A 260 1.11 4.75 1.50
C PRO A 260 2.15 5.17 2.53
N PHE A 261 3.46 5.14 2.22
CA PHE A 261 4.50 5.54 3.15
C PHE A 261 5.03 6.95 2.90
N ARG A 262 5.17 7.40 1.64
CA ARG A 262 5.59 8.80 1.37
C ARG A 262 4.51 9.82 1.71
N ASP A 263 3.24 9.49 1.53
CA ASP A 263 2.12 10.38 1.88
C ASP A 263 1.80 10.34 3.39
N ASP A 264 2.22 9.28 4.10
CA ASP A 264 2.02 9.10 5.55
C ASP A 264 3.28 8.52 6.23
N PRO A 265 4.25 9.38 6.60
CA PRO A 265 5.47 8.95 7.28
C PRO A 265 5.23 8.29 8.65
N ALA A 266 4.14 8.64 9.34
CA ALA A 266 3.80 8.08 10.65
C ALA A 266 3.51 6.58 10.57
N LYS A 267 3.10 6.08 9.40
CA LYS A 267 2.87 4.66 9.15
C LYS A 267 4.12 3.80 9.34
N LYS A 268 5.30 4.31 8.94
CA LYS A 268 6.56 3.59 9.14
C LYS A 268 6.85 3.43 10.62
N GLU A 269 6.74 4.53 11.38
CA GLU A 269 6.94 4.52 12.83
C GLU A 269 5.91 3.61 13.52
N PHE A 270 4.66 3.60 13.05
CA PHE A 270 3.64 2.71 13.58
C PHE A 270 4.03 1.24 13.47
N LEU A 271 4.56 0.80 12.32
CA LEU A 271 5.04 -0.59 12.18
C LEU A 271 6.23 -0.89 13.09
N LEU A 272 7.17 0.05 13.25
CA LEU A 272 8.29 -0.11 14.19
C LEU A 272 7.80 -0.25 15.64
N GLN A 273 6.79 0.52 16.04
CA GLN A 273 6.17 0.41 17.36
C GLN A 273 5.46 -0.93 17.54
N LEU A 274 4.68 -1.38 16.54
CA LEU A 274 4.04 -2.70 16.60
C LEU A 274 5.05 -3.85 16.67
N PHE A 275 6.21 -3.72 16.02
CA PHE A 275 7.30 -4.69 16.11
C PHE A 275 7.85 -4.76 17.54
N ARG A 276 8.15 -3.61 18.16
CA ARG A 276 8.60 -3.54 19.58
C ARG A 276 7.61 -4.15 20.55
N LEU A 277 6.32 -4.06 20.23
CA LEU A 277 5.22 -4.66 21.01
C LEU A 277 5.00 -6.14 20.72
N ASN A 278 5.84 -6.78 19.90
CA ASN A 278 5.72 -8.18 19.45
C ASN A 278 4.37 -8.48 18.78
N LEU A 279 3.78 -7.47 18.12
CA LEU A 279 2.51 -7.61 17.40
C LEU A 279 2.70 -7.93 15.92
N LEU A 280 3.93 -8.00 15.42
CA LEU A 280 4.20 -8.26 14.01
C LEU A 280 4.88 -9.62 13.80
N HIS A 281 4.54 -10.24 12.67
CA HIS A 281 5.28 -11.34 12.09
C HIS A 281 5.86 -10.87 10.76
N VAL A 282 7.19 -10.83 10.65
CA VAL A 282 7.90 -10.24 9.50
C VAL A 282 8.72 -11.31 8.80
N THR A 283 8.46 -11.54 7.52
CA THR A 283 9.25 -12.45 6.69
C THR A 283 9.78 -11.79 5.44
N VAL A 284 10.97 -12.22 5.03
CA VAL A 284 11.68 -11.73 3.86
C VAL A 284 12.19 -12.92 3.04
N LEU A 285 12.06 -12.80 1.72
CA LEU A 285 12.64 -13.71 0.74
C LEU A 285 13.74 -12.95 -0.02
N ASN A 286 14.99 -13.39 0.15
CA ASN A 286 16.15 -12.83 -0.52
C ASN A 286 16.70 -13.77 -1.60
N VAL A 287 17.35 -13.18 -2.60
CA VAL A 287 18.22 -13.88 -3.55
C VAL A 287 19.53 -13.11 -3.66
N ASP A 288 20.65 -13.75 -3.33
CA ASP A 288 21.99 -13.12 -3.26
C ASP A 288 21.97 -11.81 -2.45
N GLY A 289 21.33 -11.85 -1.28
CA GLY A 289 21.18 -10.70 -0.39
C GLY A 289 20.22 -9.60 -0.86
N LYS A 290 19.55 -9.75 -2.03
CA LYS A 290 18.56 -8.78 -2.53
C LYS A 290 17.14 -9.18 -2.18
N MET A 291 16.35 -8.25 -1.66
CA MET A 291 14.97 -8.50 -1.29
C MET A 291 14.09 -8.73 -2.52
N MET A 292 13.56 -9.95 -2.64
CA MET A 292 12.63 -10.32 -3.71
C MET A 292 11.17 -10.16 -3.27
N ALA A 293 10.86 -10.42 -2.00
CA ALA A 293 9.53 -10.23 -1.44
C ALA A 293 9.57 -10.13 0.08
N ALA A 294 8.57 -9.46 0.65
CA ALA A 294 8.42 -9.36 2.10
C ALA A 294 6.94 -9.28 2.50
N VAL A 295 6.66 -9.83 3.68
CA VAL A 295 5.36 -9.73 4.35
C VAL A 295 5.58 -9.21 5.76
N VAL A 296 4.83 -8.17 6.11
CA VAL A 296 4.64 -7.71 7.49
C VAL A 296 3.17 -7.96 7.83
N ALA A 297 2.93 -8.97 8.65
CA ALA A 297 1.62 -9.37 9.12
C ALA A 297 1.45 -9.03 10.61
N VAL A 298 0.22 -8.91 11.09
CA VAL A 298 -0.08 -8.61 12.50
C VAL A 298 -0.54 -9.87 13.20
N THR A 299 0.12 -10.23 14.29
CA THR A 299 -0.21 -11.38 15.14
C THR A 299 -1.33 -11.01 16.10
N GLY A 300 -2.35 -11.86 16.20
CA GLY A 300 -3.47 -11.69 17.12
C GLY A 300 -3.63 -12.86 18.09
N LYS A 301 -4.68 -12.76 18.93
CA LYS A 301 -5.01 -13.82 19.89
C LYS A 301 -5.44 -15.12 19.19
N ASP A 302 -5.49 -16.20 19.96
CA ASP A 302 -5.88 -17.54 19.48
C ASP A 302 -4.99 -18.09 18.35
N LYS A 303 -3.73 -17.63 18.31
CA LYS A 303 -2.74 -17.96 17.27
C LYS A 303 -3.23 -17.63 15.87
N TRP A 304 -3.86 -16.46 15.71
CA TRP A 304 -4.20 -15.90 14.41
C TRP A 304 -3.10 -14.97 13.93
N VAL A 305 -2.86 -14.95 12.62
CA VAL A 305 -2.00 -13.96 11.98
C VAL A 305 -2.79 -13.32 10.83
N HIS A 306 -2.81 -12.00 10.78
CA HIS A 306 -3.57 -11.22 9.80
C HIS A 306 -2.63 -10.57 8.79
N LEU A 307 -2.94 -10.71 7.49
CA LEU A 307 -2.26 -10.01 6.39
C LEU A 307 -2.64 -8.51 6.38
N ALA A 308 -2.36 -7.81 7.47
CA ALA A 308 -2.57 -6.39 7.67
C ALA A 308 -1.21 -5.75 7.94
N GLY A 309 -0.71 -4.95 7.01
CA GLY A 309 0.63 -4.38 7.06
C GLY A 309 1.20 -4.24 5.66
N ILE A 310 2.36 -4.86 5.40
CA ILE A 310 3.04 -4.81 4.11
C ILE A 310 2.93 -6.17 3.42
N ASN A 311 2.61 -6.15 2.14
CA ASN A 311 2.80 -7.27 1.22
C ASN A 311 3.41 -6.70 -0.06
N CYS A 312 4.70 -6.92 -0.24
CA CYS A 312 5.46 -6.35 -1.34
C CYS A 312 6.37 -7.38 -2.00
N HIS A 313 6.75 -7.09 -3.24
CA HIS A 313 7.73 -7.88 -3.97
C HIS A 313 8.39 -7.03 -5.05
N ALA A 314 9.63 -7.41 -5.37
CA ALA A 314 10.39 -6.85 -6.48
C ALA A 314 9.62 -7.08 -7.80
N PRO A 315 9.46 -6.03 -8.63
CA PRO A 315 8.74 -6.15 -9.89
C PRO A 315 9.54 -6.92 -10.96
N PHE A 316 10.87 -6.98 -10.80
CA PHE A 316 11.82 -7.57 -11.75
C PHE A 316 11.48 -9.03 -12.06
N ASN A 317 11.05 -9.31 -13.29
CA ASN A 317 10.70 -10.64 -13.78
C ASN A 317 9.62 -11.34 -12.92
N SER A 318 8.77 -10.55 -12.26
CA SER A 318 7.83 -11.06 -11.26
C SER A 318 6.76 -11.99 -11.85
N ARG A 319 6.41 -11.87 -13.14
CA ARG A 319 5.54 -12.84 -13.84
C ARG A 319 6.19 -14.23 -13.91
N TYR A 320 7.49 -14.29 -14.17
CA TYR A 320 8.21 -15.54 -14.38
C TYR A 320 8.61 -16.23 -13.06
N TYR A 321 9.10 -15.46 -12.09
CA TYR A 321 9.56 -15.98 -10.78
C TYR A 321 8.47 -15.97 -9.71
N SER A 322 7.48 -15.08 -9.81
CA SER A 322 6.40 -14.87 -8.83
C SER A 322 6.88 -14.80 -7.37
N PRO A 323 7.82 -13.89 -7.05
CA PRO A 323 8.43 -13.81 -5.72
C PRO A 323 7.39 -13.62 -4.60
N GLY A 324 6.35 -12.81 -4.82
CA GLY A 324 5.27 -12.64 -3.83
C GLY A 324 4.50 -13.95 -3.53
N TYR A 325 4.21 -14.76 -4.54
CA TYR A 325 3.59 -16.08 -4.35
C TYR A 325 4.52 -17.03 -3.58
N MET A 326 5.80 -17.04 -3.95
CA MET A 326 6.81 -17.85 -3.27
C MET A 326 6.95 -17.49 -1.79
N ASN A 327 6.96 -16.20 -1.49
CA ASN A 327 7.00 -15.70 -0.12
C ASN A 327 5.80 -16.19 0.71
N PHE A 328 4.59 -16.16 0.14
CA PHE A 328 3.42 -16.70 0.81
C PHE A 328 3.51 -18.19 1.08
N VAL A 329 3.91 -18.99 0.10
CA VAL A 329 4.00 -20.46 0.30
C VAL A 329 5.05 -20.81 1.36
N LEU A 330 6.19 -20.11 1.37
CA LEU A 330 7.22 -20.31 2.39
C LEU A 330 6.75 -19.85 3.78
N LEU A 331 6.10 -18.69 3.85
CA LEU A 331 5.45 -18.19 5.07
C LEU A 331 4.44 -19.19 5.61
N PHE A 332 3.58 -19.76 4.76
CA PHE A 332 2.56 -20.71 5.21
C PHE A 332 3.18 -21.97 5.80
N LYS A 333 4.26 -22.47 5.20
CA LYS A 333 4.99 -23.61 5.74
C LYS A 333 5.55 -23.29 7.13
N GLN A 334 6.08 -22.09 7.30
CA GLN A 334 6.62 -21.66 8.58
C GLN A 334 5.52 -21.46 9.64
N LEU A 335 4.41 -20.80 9.31
CA LEU A 335 3.29 -20.57 10.24
C LEU A 335 2.67 -21.91 10.68
N SER A 336 2.50 -22.85 9.74
CA SER A 336 2.06 -24.21 10.05
C SER A 336 3.01 -24.90 11.04
N ALA A 337 4.33 -24.85 10.80
CA ALA A 337 5.32 -25.42 11.69
C ALA A 337 5.36 -24.74 13.08
N ALA A 338 5.05 -23.45 13.15
CA ALA A 338 4.95 -22.68 14.39
C ALA A 338 3.64 -22.93 15.16
N GLY A 339 2.74 -23.78 14.66
CA GLY A 339 1.47 -24.11 15.32
C GLY A 339 0.46 -22.97 15.29
N ILE A 340 0.54 -22.07 14.30
CA ILE A 340 -0.46 -21.03 14.04
C ILE A 340 -1.76 -21.70 13.57
N SER A 341 -2.89 -21.24 14.07
CA SER A 341 -4.20 -21.84 13.76
C SER A 341 -4.72 -21.38 12.40
N CYS A 342 -4.57 -20.09 12.12
CA CYS A 342 -5.16 -19.45 10.95
C CYS A 342 -4.30 -18.29 10.44
N PHE A 343 -4.11 -18.23 9.13
CA PHE A 343 -3.61 -17.06 8.44
C PHE A 343 -4.72 -16.40 7.63
N ASP A 344 -5.06 -15.17 8.02
CA ASP A 344 -6.12 -14.38 7.43
C ASP A 344 -5.58 -13.56 6.25
N LEU A 345 -6.02 -13.92 5.04
CA LEU A 345 -5.58 -13.30 3.79
C LEU A 345 -6.29 -11.97 3.50
N THR A 346 -7.19 -11.53 4.38
CA THR A 346 -8.04 -10.34 4.31
C THR A 346 -9.02 -10.34 3.15
N ALA A 347 -10.20 -9.77 3.39
CA ALA A 347 -11.20 -9.57 2.36
C ALA A 347 -10.70 -8.64 1.24
N GLY A 348 -11.04 -8.98 0.01
CA GLY A 348 -10.59 -8.32 -1.21
C GLY A 348 -10.44 -9.39 -2.28
N TYR A 349 -11.23 -9.29 -3.35
CA TYR A 349 -11.40 -10.29 -4.41
C TYR A 349 -10.14 -10.49 -5.29
N ASP A 350 -8.97 -10.66 -4.68
CA ASP A 350 -7.67 -10.87 -5.31
C ASP A 350 -7.52 -12.35 -5.68
N THR A 351 -7.36 -12.68 -6.98
CA THR A 351 -7.30 -14.10 -7.44
C THR A 351 -6.30 -14.94 -6.66
N TYR A 352 -5.12 -14.39 -6.41
CA TYR A 352 -4.04 -15.16 -5.80
C TYR A 352 -4.36 -15.55 -4.34
N LYS A 353 -5.15 -14.75 -3.62
CA LYS A 353 -5.58 -15.09 -2.26
C LYS A 353 -6.57 -16.25 -2.30
N GLU A 354 -7.50 -16.22 -3.26
CA GLU A 354 -8.46 -17.30 -3.46
C GLU A 354 -7.78 -18.62 -3.85
N GLU A 355 -6.74 -18.58 -4.69
CA GLU A 355 -5.96 -19.77 -5.09
C GLU A 355 -5.16 -20.40 -3.93
N LEU A 356 -4.85 -19.59 -2.92
CA LEU A 356 -4.07 -19.96 -1.73
C LEU A 356 -4.96 -20.38 -0.55
N ALA A 357 -6.21 -19.88 -0.48
CA ALA A 357 -7.14 -20.17 0.60
C ALA A 357 -7.58 -21.64 0.59
N ASN A 358 -7.83 -22.19 1.78
CA ASN A 358 -8.44 -23.51 1.97
C ASN A 358 -9.73 -23.44 2.81
N ALA A 359 -10.14 -22.24 3.20
CA ALA A 359 -11.35 -21.95 3.93
C ALA A 359 -11.81 -20.51 3.63
N HIS A 360 -13.09 -20.26 3.86
CA HIS A 360 -13.70 -18.95 3.69
C HIS A 360 -14.71 -18.71 4.79
N ASP A 361 -14.82 -17.46 5.22
CA ASP A 361 -15.93 -16.98 6.03
C ASP A 361 -16.40 -15.60 5.56
N GLU A 362 -17.31 -15.00 6.33
CA GLU A 362 -17.91 -13.71 6.02
C GLU A 362 -17.50 -12.64 7.02
N VAL A 363 -17.10 -11.48 6.50
CA VAL A 363 -16.90 -10.24 7.25
C VAL A 363 -17.81 -9.15 6.72
N LYS A 364 -18.13 -8.16 7.56
CA LYS A 364 -19.15 -7.16 7.22
C LYS A 364 -18.61 -5.76 7.32
N GLU A 365 -18.67 -4.97 6.25
CA GLU A 365 -18.54 -3.53 6.35
C GLU A 365 -19.84 -2.96 6.94
N TRP A 366 -19.72 -2.01 7.88
CA TRP A 366 -20.89 -1.39 8.49
C TRP A 366 -20.76 0.12 8.54
N VAL A 367 -21.72 0.81 7.95
CA VAL A 367 -21.79 2.27 7.94
C VAL A 367 -23.11 2.73 8.53
N ILE A 368 -23.04 3.73 9.42
CA ILE A 368 -24.18 4.31 10.12
C ILE A 368 -24.19 5.80 9.82
N SER A 369 -25.30 6.31 9.31
CA SER A 369 -25.45 7.74 9.04
C SER A 369 -26.89 8.20 9.14
N SER A 370 -27.12 9.31 9.83
CA SER A 370 -28.41 10.03 9.81
C SER A 370 -28.68 10.65 8.43
N GLN A 371 -27.64 10.99 7.67
CA GLN A 371 -27.73 11.72 6.40
C GLN A 371 -28.34 10.86 5.28
N LEU A 372 -29.47 11.32 4.74
CA LEU A 372 -30.20 10.57 3.70
C LEU A 372 -29.42 10.48 2.38
N LYS A 373 -28.85 11.60 1.90
CA LYS A 373 -28.08 11.65 0.64
C LYS A 373 -26.91 10.65 0.64
N PHE A 374 -26.16 10.62 1.74
CA PHE A 374 -25.05 9.68 1.92
C PHE A 374 -25.53 8.23 1.87
N ARG A 375 -26.61 7.90 2.59
CA ARG A 375 -27.16 6.54 2.63
C ARG A 375 -27.64 6.06 1.26
N THR A 376 -28.39 6.89 0.54
CA THR A 376 -28.90 6.52 -0.80
C THR A 376 -27.75 6.24 -1.76
N LYS A 377 -26.74 7.12 -1.80
CA LYS A 377 -25.53 6.91 -2.61
C LYS A 377 -24.82 5.61 -2.26
N ARG A 378 -24.68 5.30 -0.97
CA ARG A 378 -24.02 4.07 -0.51
C ARG A 378 -24.82 2.81 -0.84
N LYS A 379 -26.16 2.83 -0.68
CA LYS A 379 -27.04 1.72 -1.09
C LYS A 379 -26.95 1.44 -2.59
N ILE A 380 -26.92 2.47 -3.43
CA ILE A 380 -26.73 2.32 -4.88
C ILE A 380 -25.38 1.68 -5.17
N LYS A 381 -24.28 2.21 -4.58
CA LYS A 381 -22.94 1.64 -4.74
C LYS A 381 -22.89 0.16 -4.34
N SER A 382 -23.51 -0.19 -3.22
CA SER A 382 -23.57 -1.57 -2.73
C SER A 382 -24.32 -2.50 -3.68
N LYS A 383 -25.48 -2.07 -4.21
CA LYS A 383 -26.23 -2.84 -5.22
C LYS A 383 -25.45 -3.01 -6.53
N MET A 384 -24.77 -1.97 -7.01
CA MET A 384 -23.91 -2.06 -8.19
C MET A 384 -22.75 -3.04 -7.94
N HIS A 385 -22.12 -2.96 -6.77
CA HIS A 385 -21.05 -3.87 -6.37
C HIS A 385 -21.52 -5.33 -6.39
N ALA A 386 -22.67 -5.63 -5.78
CA ALA A 386 -23.24 -6.98 -5.78
C ALA A 386 -23.51 -7.50 -7.20
N ARG A 387 -24.05 -6.66 -8.10
CA ARG A 387 -24.27 -7.02 -9.50
C ARG A 387 -22.98 -7.32 -10.26
N LEU A 388 -21.94 -6.50 -10.05
CA LEU A 388 -20.63 -6.73 -10.68
C LEU A 388 -20.02 -8.05 -10.21
N VAL A 389 -20.06 -8.33 -8.90
CA VAL A 389 -19.58 -9.61 -8.34
C VAL A 389 -20.37 -10.79 -8.90
N ALA A 390 -21.70 -10.70 -8.97
CA ALA A 390 -22.55 -11.74 -9.55
C ALA A 390 -22.24 -12.00 -11.05
N ALA A 391 -21.76 -10.99 -11.76
CA ALA A 391 -21.30 -11.10 -13.15
C ALA A 391 -19.83 -11.56 -13.29
N GLY A 392 -19.15 -11.91 -12.18
CA GLY A 392 -17.73 -12.27 -12.18
C GLY A 392 -16.78 -11.08 -12.45
N ILE A 393 -17.30 -9.85 -12.45
CA ILE A 393 -16.53 -8.63 -12.70
C ILE A 393 -16.04 -8.07 -11.36
N ARG A 394 -14.73 -7.85 -11.25
CA ARG A 394 -14.12 -7.23 -10.07
C ARG A 394 -14.53 -5.76 -9.96
N PRO A 395 -15.29 -5.36 -8.93
CA PRO A 395 -15.73 -3.96 -8.79
C PRO A 395 -14.56 -2.99 -8.67
N MET A 396 -13.47 -3.41 -8.01
CA MET A 396 -12.26 -2.60 -7.87
C MET A 396 -11.61 -2.33 -9.23
N SER A 397 -11.57 -3.30 -10.14
CA SER A 397 -11.00 -3.11 -11.49
C SER A 397 -11.80 -2.09 -12.29
N VAL A 398 -13.14 -2.12 -12.18
CA VAL A 398 -14.01 -1.13 -12.82
C VAL A 398 -13.80 0.26 -12.23
N GLU A 399 -13.77 0.38 -10.89
CA GLU A 399 -13.52 1.65 -10.20
C GLU A 399 -12.14 2.23 -10.58
N LEU A 400 -11.12 1.38 -10.68
CA LEU A 400 -9.77 1.79 -11.08
C LEU A 400 -9.70 2.19 -12.55
N ASN A 401 -10.32 1.43 -13.45
CA ASN A 401 -10.35 1.78 -14.87
C ASN A 401 -11.07 3.12 -15.10
N LEU A 402 -12.18 3.35 -14.39
CA LEU A 402 -12.88 4.63 -14.41
C LEU A 402 -12.01 5.76 -13.83
N LYS A 403 -11.33 5.54 -12.71
CA LYS A 403 -10.39 6.53 -12.15
C LYS A 403 -9.23 6.81 -13.10
N LYS A 404 -8.62 5.79 -13.71
CA LYS A 404 -7.58 5.95 -14.73
C LYS A 404 -8.10 6.72 -15.93
N PHE A 405 -9.33 6.46 -16.36
CA PHE A 405 -9.97 7.20 -17.44
C PHE A 405 -10.21 8.66 -17.07
N LEU A 406 -10.88 8.96 -15.95
CA LEU A 406 -11.14 10.33 -15.49
C LEU A 406 -9.85 11.11 -15.23
N TYR A 407 -8.84 10.45 -14.65
CA TYR A 407 -7.53 11.04 -14.41
C TYR A 407 -6.82 11.37 -15.73
N ARG A 408 -6.90 10.48 -16.73
CA ARG A 408 -6.42 10.77 -18.09
C ARG A 408 -7.18 11.94 -18.70
N VAL A 409 -8.52 11.93 -18.70
CA VAL A 409 -9.36 13.01 -19.28
C VAL A 409 -9.05 14.37 -18.65
N ARG A 410 -8.88 14.44 -17.32
CA ARG A 410 -8.49 15.68 -16.62
C ARG A 410 -7.12 16.22 -17.05
N HIS A 411 -6.26 15.36 -17.59
CA HIS A 411 -4.91 15.71 -18.04
C HIS A 411 -4.76 15.59 -19.56
N TRP A 412 -5.85 15.29 -20.26
CA TRP A 412 -5.88 15.09 -21.71
C TRP A 412 -5.89 16.46 -22.37
N ARG A 413 -4.89 16.72 -23.22
CA ARG A 413 -4.89 17.90 -24.09
C ARG A 413 -5.63 17.57 -25.36
N TRP A 414 -6.37 18.55 -25.87
CA TRP A 414 -7.12 18.42 -27.13
C TRP A 414 -6.24 18.00 -28.32
N SER A 415 -4.92 18.16 -28.24
CA SER A 415 -3.94 17.71 -29.23
C SER A 415 -3.65 16.20 -29.25
N ASP A 416 -3.89 15.47 -28.16
CA ASP A 416 -3.40 14.09 -28.04
C ASP A 416 -4.14 13.04 -28.91
N PRO A 417 -5.44 13.15 -29.22
CA PRO A 417 -6.10 12.24 -30.17
C PRO A 417 -5.51 12.41 -31.58
N VAL A 418 -5.23 13.65 -31.97
CA VAL A 418 -4.61 13.99 -33.26
C VAL A 418 -3.20 13.40 -33.33
N LYS A 419 -2.39 13.56 -32.27
CA LYS A 419 -1.06 12.93 -32.21
C LYS A 419 -1.12 11.40 -32.26
N ALA A 420 -2.09 10.78 -31.59
CA ALA A 420 -2.25 9.32 -31.61
C ALA A 420 -2.65 8.81 -33.01
N LEU A 421 -3.53 9.53 -33.69
CA LEU A 421 -3.92 9.24 -35.08
C LEU A 421 -2.74 9.43 -36.03
N VAL A 422 -2.01 10.55 -35.91
CA VAL A 422 -0.80 10.84 -36.69
C VAL A 422 0.27 9.77 -36.44
N LYS A 423 0.45 9.30 -35.21
CA LYS A 423 1.42 8.24 -34.88
C LYS A 423 1.00 6.87 -35.41
N LYS A 424 -0.30 6.64 -35.65
CA LYS A 424 -0.83 5.44 -36.31
C LYS A 424 -0.68 5.50 -37.83
N ILE A 425 -0.63 6.71 -38.39
CA ILE A 425 -0.47 6.99 -39.83
C ILE A 425 1.01 7.12 -40.22
N GLN A 426 1.85 7.67 -39.34
CA GLN A 426 3.31 7.64 -39.48
C GLN A 426 3.74 6.17 -39.46
N GLY A 427 4.19 5.68 -40.61
CA GLY A 427 4.50 4.26 -40.86
C GLY A 427 5.53 3.66 -39.90
N LYS A 428 5.79 2.36 -40.06
CA LYS A 428 6.71 1.56 -39.23
C LYS A 428 7.98 2.38 -38.90
N GLN A 429 8.23 2.61 -37.62
CA GLN A 429 9.44 3.31 -37.19
C GLN A 429 10.65 2.51 -37.64
N ILE A 430 11.53 3.16 -38.40
CA ILE A 430 12.78 2.55 -38.87
C ILE A 430 13.66 2.33 -37.65
N GLN A 431 13.95 1.07 -37.35
CA GLN A 431 14.92 0.70 -36.33
C GLN A 431 16.32 1.09 -36.83
N LYS A 432 17.09 1.76 -35.97
CA LYS A 432 18.48 2.12 -36.24
C LYS A 432 19.40 1.30 -35.34
N LEU A 433 20.39 0.68 -35.96
CA LEU A 433 21.46 -0.04 -35.29
C LEU A 433 22.67 0.90 -35.18
N TYR A 434 23.12 1.10 -33.94
CA TYR A 434 24.31 1.88 -33.61
C TYR A 434 25.41 0.94 -33.14
N GLN A 435 26.62 1.12 -33.65
CA GLN A 435 27.79 0.37 -33.23
C GLN A 435 28.73 1.31 -32.47
N VAL A 436 28.85 1.10 -31.17
CA VAL A 436 29.56 2.02 -30.28
C VAL A 436 30.86 1.38 -29.82
N ASP A 437 31.98 1.99 -30.21
CA ASP A 437 33.28 1.70 -29.60
C ASP A 437 33.46 2.51 -28.31
N THR A 438 33.41 1.83 -27.17
CA THR A 438 33.50 2.48 -25.86
C THR A 438 34.85 3.11 -25.56
N SER A 439 35.90 2.77 -26.31
CA SER A 439 37.21 3.43 -26.17
C SER A 439 37.20 4.89 -26.63
N THR A 440 36.26 5.24 -27.51
CA THR A 440 36.07 6.60 -28.04
C THR A 440 35.21 7.48 -27.13
N LEU A 441 34.53 6.86 -26.15
CA LEU A 441 33.66 7.58 -25.22
C LEU A 441 34.49 8.19 -24.09
N SER A 442 34.45 9.52 -24.00
CA SER A 442 34.96 10.22 -22.82
C SER A 442 34.20 9.79 -21.57
N SER A 443 34.92 9.50 -20.48
CA SER A 443 34.33 9.18 -19.19
C SER A 443 33.58 10.39 -18.66
N VAL A 444 32.25 10.41 -18.80
CA VAL A 444 31.43 11.45 -18.19
C VAL A 444 30.95 10.97 -16.83
N LYS A 445 31.21 11.75 -15.78
CA LYS A 445 30.78 11.43 -14.42
C LYS A 445 29.31 11.85 -14.22
N ILE A 446 28.38 10.97 -14.55
CA ILE A 446 26.99 11.05 -14.09
C ILE A 446 26.68 9.84 -13.22
N SER A 447 26.01 10.07 -12.08
CA SER A 447 25.52 8.98 -11.24
C SER A 447 24.37 8.28 -11.95
N LEU A 448 24.63 7.09 -12.47
CA LEU A 448 23.62 6.21 -13.04
C LEU A 448 23.20 5.16 -12.02
N HIS A 449 21.90 4.96 -11.88
CA HIS A 449 21.37 3.86 -11.09
C HIS A 449 20.58 2.92 -12.00
N LYS A 450 20.92 1.63 -11.95
CA LYS A 450 20.21 0.57 -12.67
C LYS A 450 19.04 0.06 -11.83
N ASP A 451 17.88 -0.08 -12.44
CA ASP A 451 16.66 -0.69 -11.88
C ASP A 451 16.23 -0.08 -10.53
N ASN A 452 16.51 1.22 -10.33
CA ASN A 452 16.25 1.88 -9.05
C ASN A 452 14.80 2.38 -8.94
N LEU A 453 14.00 1.69 -8.12
CA LEU A 453 12.59 2.04 -7.91
C LEU A 453 12.41 3.38 -7.20
N ASN A 454 13.34 3.75 -6.30
CA ASN A 454 13.26 5.02 -5.58
C ASN A 454 13.39 6.20 -6.54
N ASP A 455 14.24 6.07 -7.57
CA ASP A 455 14.41 7.05 -8.64
C ASP A 455 13.15 7.17 -9.51
N LEU A 456 12.54 6.04 -9.90
CA LEU A 456 11.27 6.06 -10.65
C LEU A 456 10.15 6.73 -9.87
N LEU A 457 10.08 6.49 -8.56
CA LEU A 457 9.14 7.14 -7.66
C LEU A 457 9.35 8.67 -7.56
N GLN A 458 10.50 9.21 -7.99
CA GLN A 458 10.75 10.66 -8.07
C GLN A 458 10.24 11.30 -9.37
N PHE A 459 9.53 10.56 -10.23
CA PHE A 459 8.88 11.12 -11.40
C PHE A 459 7.86 12.20 -10.99
N LYS A 460 8.09 13.43 -11.45
CA LYS A 460 7.17 14.56 -11.30
C LYS A 460 6.61 14.93 -12.67
N GLN A 461 5.28 14.95 -12.79
CA GLN A 461 4.62 15.35 -14.03
C GLN A 461 4.88 16.85 -14.29
N GLU A 462 5.51 17.17 -15.42
CA GLU A 462 5.70 18.55 -15.85
C GLU A 462 4.58 19.00 -16.78
N LYS A 463 4.35 20.32 -16.85
CA LYS A 463 3.35 20.90 -17.75
C LYS A 463 3.56 20.51 -19.22
N ARG A 464 4.78 20.16 -19.66
CA ARG A 464 5.07 19.84 -21.08
C ARG A 464 5.15 18.36 -21.40
N VAL A 465 4.98 17.48 -20.41
CA VAL A 465 5.09 16.03 -20.61
C VAL A 465 3.69 15.43 -20.61
N ASP A 466 3.33 14.76 -21.71
CA ASP A 466 1.99 14.19 -21.93
C ASP A 466 1.76 12.84 -21.19
N ILE A 467 2.65 12.47 -20.25
CA ILE A 467 2.50 11.27 -19.41
C ILE A 467 2.22 11.66 -17.96
N THR A 468 1.16 11.07 -17.42
CA THR A 468 0.82 11.22 -16.00
C THR A 468 1.73 10.35 -15.13
N ARG A 469 1.89 10.72 -13.86
CA ARG A 469 2.65 9.93 -12.88
C ARG A 469 2.15 8.49 -12.78
N TRP A 470 0.82 8.31 -12.72
CA TRP A 470 0.22 6.98 -12.65
C TRP A 470 0.53 6.14 -13.89
N ALA A 471 0.42 6.73 -15.09
CA ALA A 471 0.73 6.03 -16.33
C ALA A 471 2.22 5.66 -16.43
N PHE A 472 3.12 6.56 -16.02
CA PHE A 472 4.56 6.30 -15.98
C PHE A 472 4.92 5.12 -15.07
N LEU A 473 4.42 5.12 -13.83
CA LEU A 473 4.73 4.06 -12.86
C LEU A 473 4.06 2.72 -13.22
N SER A 474 2.85 2.76 -13.80
CA SER A 474 2.19 1.57 -14.32
C SER A 474 2.95 0.96 -15.51
N ASP A 475 3.45 1.79 -16.43
CA ASP A 475 4.31 1.35 -17.54
C ASP A 475 5.62 0.76 -17.02
N ALA A 476 6.28 1.44 -16.07
CA ALA A 476 7.51 0.96 -15.46
C ALA A 476 7.36 -0.42 -14.80
N MET A 477 6.26 -0.63 -14.05
CA MET A 477 5.99 -1.92 -13.42
C MET A 477 5.79 -3.04 -14.46
N HIS A 478 5.06 -2.77 -15.54
CA HIS A 478 4.87 -3.74 -16.63
C HIS A 478 6.18 -4.05 -17.36
N ARG A 479 7.02 -3.04 -17.60
CA ARG A 479 8.33 -3.24 -18.23
C ARG A 479 9.24 -4.14 -17.41
N PHE A 480 9.29 -3.95 -16.09
CA PHE A 480 10.01 -4.87 -15.20
C PHE A 480 9.42 -6.29 -15.17
N GLU A 481 8.09 -6.40 -15.21
CA GLU A 481 7.40 -7.70 -15.33
C GLU A 481 7.79 -8.45 -16.62
N ASP A 482 8.02 -7.70 -17.70
CA ASP A 482 8.37 -8.17 -19.05
C ASP A 482 9.88 -8.21 -19.29
N LYS A 483 10.68 -8.30 -18.22
CA LYS A 483 12.14 -8.46 -18.24
C LYS A 483 12.93 -7.31 -18.86
N GLN A 484 12.34 -6.12 -18.92
CA GLN A 484 13.09 -4.92 -19.26
C GLN A 484 13.79 -4.37 -18.02
N HIS A 485 14.87 -3.64 -18.28
CA HIS A 485 15.67 -2.94 -17.29
C HIS A 485 15.65 -1.45 -17.56
N CYS A 486 16.02 -0.64 -16.57
CA CYS A 486 16.20 0.78 -16.79
C CYS A 486 17.48 1.34 -16.15
N TYR A 487 18.04 2.36 -16.79
CA TYR A 487 19.00 3.26 -16.17
C TYR A 487 18.29 4.56 -15.84
N THR A 488 18.57 5.09 -14.66
CA THR A 488 17.96 6.30 -14.11
C THR A 488 19.03 7.27 -13.65
N CYS A 489 18.73 8.57 -13.75
CA CYS A 489 19.52 9.66 -13.21
C CYS A 489 18.58 10.59 -12.46
N THR A 490 18.89 10.86 -11.20
CA THR A 490 18.13 11.75 -10.33
C THR A 490 18.99 12.91 -9.84
N GLU A 491 18.34 14.04 -9.57
CA GLU A 491 18.96 15.18 -8.90
C GLU A 491 17.91 15.91 -8.08
N ASN A 492 18.25 16.30 -6.84
CA ASN A 492 17.36 17.06 -5.95
C ASN A 492 15.95 16.44 -5.79
N GLY A 493 15.89 15.11 -5.65
CA GLY A 493 14.63 14.38 -5.48
C GLY A 493 13.72 14.41 -6.71
N ARG A 494 14.30 14.57 -7.92
CA ARG A 494 13.59 14.55 -9.20
C ARG A 494 14.29 13.60 -10.17
N LEU A 495 13.49 12.79 -10.86
CA LEU A 495 13.95 11.98 -11.99
C LEU A 495 14.27 12.88 -13.19
N LEU A 496 15.54 12.94 -13.57
CA LEU A 496 16.03 13.70 -14.72
C LEU A 496 15.93 12.90 -16.01
N CYS A 497 16.50 11.69 -16.02
CA CYS A 497 16.52 10.82 -17.18
C CYS A 497 16.16 9.39 -16.79
N CYS A 498 15.49 8.67 -17.70
CA CYS A 498 15.20 7.25 -17.56
C CYS A 498 15.25 6.60 -18.95
N ALA A 499 16.12 5.62 -19.15
CA ALA A 499 16.20 4.83 -20.38
C ALA A 499 15.83 3.38 -20.09
N TRP A 500 14.90 2.82 -20.88
CA TRP A 500 14.51 1.42 -20.82
C TRP A 500 15.23 0.60 -21.88
N PHE A 501 15.65 -0.60 -21.51
CA PHE A 501 16.36 -1.52 -22.39
C PHE A 501 16.03 -2.98 -22.11
N SER A 502 16.27 -3.84 -23.10
CA SER A 502 16.18 -5.29 -23.00
C SER A 502 17.40 -5.96 -23.64
N PHE A 503 17.71 -7.17 -23.16
CA PHE A 503 18.72 -8.04 -23.76
C PHE A 503 18.06 -9.12 -24.59
N PRO A 504 18.68 -9.61 -25.69
CA PRO A 504 18.10 -10.61 -26.59
C PRO A 504 17.69 -11.93 -25.89
N ASP A 505 18.37 -12.30 -24.81
CA ASP A 505 18.05 -13.50 -24.01
C ASP A 505 16.74 -13.37 -23.22
N ALA A 506 16.16 -12.17 -23.14
CA ALA A 506 14.83 -11.98 -22.61
C ALA A 506 13.83 -12.51 -23.65
N VAL A 507 13.58 -13.82 -23.60
CA VAL A 507 12.55 -14.55 -24.35
C VAL A 507 11.24 -13.77 -24.32
N SER A 508 11.04 -12.89 -25.30
CA SER A 508 9.76 -12.35 -25.68
C SER A 508 9.10 -13.41 -26.55
N THR A 509 7.87 -13.80 -26.20
CA THR A 509 7.06 -14.72 -27.00
C THR A 509 6.63 -14.11 -28.33
N ASP A 510 6.76 -12.79 -28.48
CA ASP A 510 6.49 -12.11 -29.72
C ASP A 510 7.77 -12.07 -30.54
N LYS A 511 7.82 -12.90 -31.60
CA LYS A 511 8.91 -12.88 -32.58
C LYS A 511 9.02 -11.45 -33.14
N PRO A 512 10.15 -10.75 -32.94
CA PRO A 512 10.33 -9.48 -33.60
C PRO A 512 10.33 -9.71 -35.13
N GLU A 513 9.67 -8.82 -35.88
CA GLU A 513 9.63 -8.89 -37.34
C GLU A 513 11.04 -8.76 -37.98
N VAL A 514 12.00 -8.21 -37.22
CA VAL A 514 13.42 -8.13 -37.59
C VAL A 514 14.24 -8.78 -36.47
N PRO A 515 14.99 -9.86 -36.75
CA PRO A 515 15.86 -10.45 -35.75
C PRO A 515 16.94 -9.43 -35.36
N ALA A 516 16.92 -8.98 -34.11
CA ALA A 516 18.03 -8.21 -33.56
C ALA A 516 19.28 -9.11 -33.56
N PRO A 517 20.49 -8.56 -33.80
CA PRO A 517 21.72 -9.31 -33.57
C PRO A 517 21.69 -9.90 -32.16
N GLU A 518 22.16 -11.14 -32.00
CA GLU A 518 22.11 -11.89 -30.72
C GLU A 518 22.77 -11.17 -29.53
N SER A 519 23.53 -10.10 -29.79
CA SER A 519 24.20 -9.30 -28.77
C SER A 519 23.81 -7.82 -28.73
N ALA A 520 22.83 -7.39 -29.52
CA ALA A 520 22.38 -6.00 -29.52
C ALA A 520 21.48 -5.72 -28.30
N MET A 521 21.80 -4.68 -27.54
CA MET A 521 20.92 -4.16 -26.51
C MET A 521 19.83 -3.32 -27.18
N VAL A 522 18.57 -3.67 -26.95
CA VAL A 522 17.43 -2.95 -27.52
C VAL A 522 17.03 -1.82 -26.60
N LEU A 523 17.05 -0.60 -27.10
CA LEU A 523 16.68 0.63 -26.42
C LEU A 523 15.23 0.98 -26.77
N GLU A 524 14.36 0.87 -25.78
CA GLU A 524 12.91 0.86 -25.96
C GLU A 524 12.31 2.26 -25.82
N ARG A 525 12.76 3.01 -24.80
CA ARG A 525 12.15 4.29 -24.44
C ARG A 525 13.11 5.17 -23.66
N LEU A 526 13.12 6.46 -24.01
CA LEU A 526 13.83 7.49 -23.27
C LEU A 526 12.85 8.51 -22.69
N TYR A 527 12.95 8.74 -21.39
CA TYR A 527 12.38 9.89 -20.72
C TYR A 527 13.50 10.87 -20.35
N CYS A 528 13.27 12.15 -20.61
CA CYS A 528 14.11 13.23 -20.14
C CYS A 528 13.23 14.38 -19.64
N ASN A 529 13.41 14.74 -18.38
CA ASN A 529 12.87 15.94 -17.77
C ASN A 529 13.47 17.20 -18.43
N ASN A 530 12.73 18.32 -18.47
CA ASN A 530 13.25 19.55 -19.07
C ASN A 530 14.52 20.05 -18.38
N THR A 531 14.63 19.88 -17.05
CA THR A 531 15.80 20.28 -16.26
C THR A 531 17.01 19.36 -16.44
N GLY A 532 16.85 18.19 -17.09
CA GLY A 532 17.94 17.24 -17.37
C GLY A 532 18.41 17.23 -18.83
N LYS A 533 17.91 18.14 -19.68
CA LYS A 533 18.20 18.12 -21.14
C LYS A 533 19.67 18.33 -21.47
N ASP A 534 20.34 19.20 -20.73
CA ASP A 534 21.77 19.45 -20.77
C ASP A 534 22.59 18.21 -20.38
N ARG A 535 22.04 17.35 -19.52
CA ARG A 535 22.67 16.10 -19.07
C ARG A 535 22.34 14.89 -19.93
N LEU A 536 21.36 14.99 -20.83
CA LEU A 536 20.86 13.85 -21.60
C LEU A 536 21.95 13.17 -22.44
N LEU A 537 22.84 13.97 -23.05
CA LEU A 537 23.95 13.45 -23.85
C LEU A 537 24.90 12.60 -23.00
N SER A 538 25.33 13.17 -21.88
CA SER A 538 26.20 12.55 -20.89
C SER A 538 25.57 11.30 -20.28
N PHE A 539 24.25 11.32 -20.06
CA PHE A 539 23.48 10.19 -19.57
C PHE A 539 23.52 9.02 -20.56
N VAL A 540 23.26 9.27 -21.85
CA VAL A 540 23.28 8.22 -22.88
C VAL A 540 24.70 7.66 -23.07
N LYS A 541 25.74 8.50 -23.04
CA LYS A 541 27.14 8.03 -23.08
C LYS A 541 27.48 7.14 -21.90
N SER A 542 27.13 7.56 -20.68
CA SER A 542 27.35 6.78 -19.46
C SER A 542 26.59 5.45 -19.50
N MET A 543 25.36 5.45 -20.04
CA MET A 543 24.56 4.25 -20.21
C MET A 543 25.20 3.25 -21.17
N ALA A 544 25.75 3.74 -22.29
CA ALA A 544 26.49 2.91 -23.25
C ALA A 544 27.74 2.29 -22.60
N LEU A 545 28.48 3.06 -21.79
CA LEU A 545 29.63 2.54 -21.03
C LEU A 545 29.21 1.44 -20.04
N GLU A 546 28.11 1.64 -19.28
CA GLU A 546 27.60 0.62 -18.36
C GLU A 546 27.13 -0.64 -19.08
N ALA A 547 26.49 -0.51 -20.25
CA ALA A 547 26.11 -1.66 -21.07
C ALA A 547 27.32 -2.45 -21.61
N ALA A 548 28.39 -1.76 -21.98
CA ALA A 548 29.65 -2.38 -22.38
C ALA A 548 30.32 -3.13 -21.23
N ASN A 549 30.37 -2.52 -20.05
CA ASN A 549 30.88 -3.17 -18.83
C ASN A 549 30.09 -4.43 -18.50
N TYR A 550 28.76 -4.37 -18.58
CA TYR A 550 27.89 -5.52 -18.32
C TYR A 550 28.13 -6.69 -19.29
N THR A 551 28.39 -6.39 -20.56
CA THR A 551 28.65 -7.42 -21.59
C THR A 551 30.11 -7.88 -21.64
N GLY A 552 31.03 -7.15 -21.00
CA GLY A 552 32.47 -7.38 -21.09
C GLY A 552 33.06 -7.07 -22.47
N ARG A 553 32.37 -6.29 -23.30
CA ARG A 553 32.76 -6.03 -24.69
C ARG A 553 33.18 -4.57 -24.88
N LYS A 554 34.25 -4.34 -25.65
CA LYS A 554 34.69 -2.98 -26.02
C LYS A 554 33.74 -2.32 -27.02
N THR A 555 33.12 -3.11 -27.88
CA THR A 555 32.14 -2.66 -28.86
C THR A 555 30.77 -3.23 -28.53
N ILE A 556 29.77 -2.36 -28.43
CA ILE A 556 28.38 -2.76 -28.20
C ILE A 556 27.50 -2.33 -29.37
N GLN A 557 26.44 -3.10 -29.58
CA GLN A 557 25.40 -2.80 -30.55
C GLN A 557 24.16 -2.31 -29.82
N LEU A 558 23.66 -1.15 -30.22
CA LEU A 558 22.48 -0.51 -29.63
C LEU A 558 21.41 -0.38 -30.71
N LEU A 559 20.26 -1.00 -30.51
CA LEU A 559 19.14 -0.95 -31.46
C LEU A 559 18.04 -0.06 -30.89
N SER A 560 17.63 0.98 -31.61
CA SER A 560 16.54 1.86 -31.17
C SER A 560 15.58 2.23 -32.30
N ALA A 561 14.29 2.30 -31.97
CA ALA A 561 13.28 2.96 -32.80
C ALA A 561 12.79 4.29 -32.19
N ASP A 562 13.14 4.57 -30.93
CA ASP A 562 12.66 5.77 -30.23
C ASP A 562 13.32 7.04 -30.81
N PRO A 563 12.54 8.01 -31.33
CA PRO A 563 13.10 9.18 -32.01
C PRO A 563 13.98 10.04 -31.12
N LEU A 564 13.65 10.16 -29.83
CA LEU A 564 14.45 10.95 -28.88
C LEU A 564 15.79 10.25 -28.62
N PHE A 565 15.77 8.94 -28.45
CA PHE A 565 16.98 8.12 -28.37
C PHE A 565 17.83 8.28 -29.62
N CYS A 566 17.29 8.02 -30.81
CA CYS A 566 18.04 8.10 -32.06
C CYS A 566 18.67 9.49 -32.29
N LYS A 567 17.91 10.56 -32.00
CA LYS A 567 18.43 11.94 -32.07
C LYS A 567 19.58 12.16 -31.09
N THR A 568 19.45 11.66 -29.86
CA THR A 568 20.47 11.81 -28.82
C THR A 568 21.71 10.97 -29.12
N MET A 569 21.54 9.76 -29.66
CA MET A 569 22.63 8.88 -30.07
C MET A 569 23.48 9.52 -31.17
N ASN A 570 22.84 10.05 -32.21
CA ASN A 570 23.54 10.78 -33.27
C ASN A 570 24.30 11.99 -32.71
N ALA A 571 23.69 12.74 -31.79
CA ALA A 571 24.35 13.88 -31.13
C ALA A 571 25.53 13.46 -30.24
N ALA A 572 25.51 12.22 -29.72
CA ALA A 572 26.59 11.66 -28.92
C ALA A 572 27.79 11.21 -29.76
N GLY A 573 27.65 11.13 -31.08
CA GLY A 573 28.66 10.67 -32.01
C GLY A 573 28.65 9.16 -32.24
N PHE A 574 27.49 8.50 -32.07
CA PHE A 574 27.30 7.07 -32.32
C PHE A 574 26.85 6.73 -33.73
#